data_AF-A0A2N9FAD3-F1
#
_entry.id   AF-A0A2N9FAD3-F1
#
_cell.length_a   1.000
_cell.length_b   1.000
_cell.length_c   1.000
_cell.angle_alpha   90.00
_cell.angle_beta   90.00
_cell.angle_gamma   90.00
#
_symmetry.space_group_name_H-M   'P 1'
#
loop_
_entity.id
_entity.type
_entity.pdbx_description
1 polymer ?
#
loop_
_entity_poly.entity_id
_entity_poly.type
_entity_poly.pdbx_seq_one_letter_code
_entity_poly.pdbx_strand_id
1 'polypeptide(L)'
;MTSSYSGEQTNSESEDNGTEVSQTSQPEGIQVEEMQTEATTLKPQGEAFTSGQMEFQIEDVDMESEASEQHGLILMQGGLGLTKPPKDEDWENAKEIYLMDNELTVLPENPRCPKLSALFLQRNYKLRTIPPSFFDHMPTLQILNLSRTGCRPKLEELKQLESNVVVIPCGVISTLSQLEELNIDVDPDDERWDACVEAIVNEVCTLKRLETLKFYFPRLELLRKIQMNIPSLFNFRFIVGRHVKRLMSRVPPDVEIELERWERCLKYINGVGVPREIQKVLQHATAFFLDRHASIKKISDFGNRNMEDLKCLVIGECNEVQVIIDQEDDSNEVVSEKIVLGSLEYMYVYYMKSLWSIWEGSVQRNSLCLLKSLTLVTCPQLTTIFTQGLLANLCNLEELKVEDCPSINNLVSFEISAEHKASDFLPNLKKISLHYMPGLVSISGGLHIAPKLEWLSFYNCPNLKNPLIDEVSTQDLKKIKGERSWWEALEWSNGCPDYLDEIFVQIDILDC
;
A
#
# COMPACT_ATOMS: atom_id res chain seq x y z
N MET A 1 -47.52 -56.33 -12.01
CA MET A 1 -48.03 -55.26 -12.87
C MET A 1 -46.81 -54.74 -13.65
N THR A 2 -46.43 -55.35 -14.77
CA THR A 2 -46.79 -54.97 -16.18
C THR A 2 -46.61 -53.47 -16.40
N SER A 3 -45.77 -52.94 -17.31
CA SER A 3 -45.39 -53.30 -18.69
C SER A 3 -44.31 -52.25 -19.12
N SER A 4 -43.09 -52.52 -19.61
CA SER A 4 -42.61 -53.10 -20.89
C SER A 4 -42.24 -52.07 -22.00
N TYR A 5 -41.15 -52.36 -22.73
CA TYR A 5 -40.66 -51.87 -24.05
C TYR A 5 -39.99 -50.47 -24.14
N SER A 6 -38.92 -50.20 -24.90
CA SER A 6 -37.91 -50.92 -25.72
C SER A 6 -36.95 -49.84 -26.30
N GLY A 7 -35.63 -50.07 -26.44
CA GLY A 7 -34.91 -50.33 -27.72
C GLY A 7 -34.83 -49.08 -28.65
N GLU A 8 -33.71 -48.63 -29.23
CA GLU A 8 -32.51 -49.32 -29.77
C GLU A 8 -31.34 -48.32 -29.97
N GLN A 9 -30.12 -48.88 -30.00
CA GLN A 9 -28.88 -48.30 -30.53
C GLN A 9 -28.88 -48.30 -32.06
N THR A 10 -28.08 -47.45 -32.71
CA THR A 10 -27.16 -47.89 -33.78
C THR A 10 -25.98 -46.92 -33.96
N ASN A 11 -24.78 -47.49 -33.95
CA ASN A 11 -23.54 -46.94 -34.51
C ASN A 11 -23.57 -47.00 -36.04
N SER A 12 -22.80 -46.14 -36.72
CA SER A 12 -21.90 -46.62 -37.77
C SER A 12 -20.82 -45.59 -38.12
N GLU A 13 -19.59 -46.08 -38.13
CA GLU A 13 -18.38 -45.50 -38.71
C GLU A 13 -18.42 -45.61 -40.25
N SER A 14 -17.71 -44.73 -40.95
CA SER A 14 -16.79 -45.11 -42.05
C SER A 14 -16.00 -43.88 -42.56
N GLU A 15 -14.68 -43.94 -42.37
CA GLU A 15 -13.58 -43.83 -43.36
C GLU A 15 -13.99 -43.59 -44.84
N ASP A 16 -13.24 -43.01 -45.76
CA ASP A 16 -11.92 -42.37 -45.87
C ASP A 16 -11.78 -42.05 -47.39
N ASN A 17 -11.00 -41.02 -47.75
CA ASN A 17 -10.12 -40.92 -48.94
C ASN A 17 -10.01 -39.52 -49.58
N GLY A 18 -8.75 -39.20 -49.89
CA GLY A 18 -8.19 -38.00 -50.55
C GLY A 18 -8.79 -37.62 -51.91
N THR A 19 -8.27 -36.63 -52.64
CA THR A 19 -6.88 -36.12 -52.74
C THR A 19 -6.93 -34.79 -53.53
N GLU A 20 -5.97 -33.89 -53.25
CA GLU A 20 -5.32 -32.81 -54.05
C GLU A 20 -6.07 -32.16 -55.24
N VAL A 21 -5.97 -30.84 -55.53
CA VAL A 21 -4.75 -30.15 -55.99
C VAL A 21 -4.95 -28.62 -55.89
N SER A 22 -3.95 -27.96 -55.31
CA SER A 22 -3.35 -26.64 -55.60
C SER A 22 -4.19 -25.49 -56.18
N GLN A 23 -4.13 -24.32 -55.52
CA GLN A 23 -3.49 -23.13 -56.09
C GLN A 23 -3.15 -22.09 -55.02
N THR A 24 -1.97 -21.52 -55.24
CA THR A 24 -1.16 -20.60 -54.45
C THR A 24 -1.68 -19.16 -54.43
N SER A 25 -1.63 -18.50 -53.28
CA SER A 25 -1.33 -17.06 -53.19
C SER A 25 -0.97 -16.67 -51.75
N GLN A 26 0.25 -16.20 -51.56
CA GLN A 26 0.79 -15.59 -50.33
C GLN A 26 0.04 -14.31 -49.96
N PRO A 27 0.08 -13.89 -48.69
CA PRO A 27 0.17 -12.48 -48.35
C PRO A 27 1.57 -12.13 -47.83
N GLU A 28 2.03 -10.99 -48.29
CA GLU A 28 3.37 -10.44 -48.17
C GLU A 28 3.76 -10.11 -46.73
N GLY A 29 5.05 -10.30 -46.44
CA GLY A 29 5.66 -9.97 -45.16
C GLY A 29 5.70 -8.47 -44.90
N ILE A 30 5.24 -8.08 -43.71
CA ILE A 30 5.44 -6.74 -43.18
C ILE A 30 6.92 -6.62 -42.78
N GLN A 31 7.65 -5.78 -43.50
CA GLN A 31 8.99 -5.35 -43.11
C GLN A 31 8.89 -4.52 -41.83
N VAL A 32 9.60 -4.94 -40.80
CA VAL A 32 9.87 -4.14 -39.61
C VAL A 32 11.00 -3.18 -39.98
N GLU A 33 10.68 -1.92 -40.24
CA GLU A 33 11.70 -0.87 -40.33
C GLU A 33 12.26 -0.61 -38.92
N GLU A 34 13.53 -0.97 -38.72
CA GLU A 34 14.34 -0.50 -37.60
C GLU A 34 14.50 1.02 -37.70
N MET A 35 13.75 1.76 -36.87
CA MET A 35 14.00 3.18 -36.67
C MET A 35 15.24 3.34 -35.80
N GLN A 36 16.38 3.56 -36.46
CA GLN A 36 17.61 4.02 -35.83
C GLN A 36 17.40 5.42 -35.25
N THR A 37 17.34 5.52 -33.92
CA THR A 37 17.41 6.83 -33.24
C THR A 37 18.87 7.24 -33.10
N GLU A 38 19.26 8.23 -33.88
CA GLU A 38 20.53 8.94 -33.74
C GLU A 38 20.61 9.60 -32.36
N ALA A 39 21.65 9.26 -31.60
CA ALA A 39 21.97 9.89 -30.33
C ALA A 39 22.64 11.25 -30.58
N THR A 40 21.86 12.33 -30.61
CA THR A 40 22.41 13.69 -30.50
C THR A 40 22.70 14.03 -29.03
N THR A 41 23.98 14.23 -28.75
CA THR A 41 24.52 14.68 -27.47
C THR A 41 24.12 16.13 -27.21
N LEU A 42 23.21 16.37 -26.26
CA LEU A 42 22.89 17.71 -25.76
C LEU A 42 23.18 17.76 -24.25
N LYS A 43 24.10 18.66 -23.88
CA LYS A 43 24.51 18.96 -22.50
C LYS A 43 23.32 19.52 -21.71
N PRO A 44 23.12 19.17 -20.43
CA PRO A 44 22.13 19.82 -19.61
C PRO A 44 22.61 21.24 -19.25
N GLN A 45 21.98 22.26 -19.83
CA GLN A 45 21.94 23.59 -19.24
C GLN A 45 20.71 23.63 -18.34
N GLY A 46 20.94 23.76 -17.04
CA GLY A 46 19.90 23.92 -16.05
C GLY A 46 19.38 25.35 -16.06
N GLU A 47 18.07 25.47 -16.21
CA GLU A 47 17.30 26.62 -15.74
C GLU A 47 16.15 26.08 -14.91
N ALA A 48 16.23 26.30 -13.60
CA ALA A 48 15.23 25.95 -12.63
C ALA A 48 14.09 26.98 -12.68
N PHE A 49 12.85 26.52 -12.82
CA PHE A 49 11.67 27.32 -12.50
C PHE A 49 11.13 26.96 -11.13
N THR A 50 10.92 28.03 -10.37
CA THR A 50 10.63 28.16 -8.95
C THR A 50 9.18 27.80 -8.61
N SER A 51 8.99 26.93 -7.60
CA SER A 51 7.73 26.83 -6.84
C SER A 51 7.88 27.59 -5.52
N GLY A 52 6.80 28.26 -5.11
CA GLY A 52 6.78 29.35 -4.12
C GLY A 52 7.34 29.02 -2.74
N GLN A 53 8.13 29.98 -2.24
CA GLN A 53 8.65 30.05 -0.89
C GLN A 53 7.50 30.33 0.10
N MET A 54 7.31 29.45 1.07
CA MET A 54 7.03 29.90 2.43
C MET A 54 8.39 30.25 3.04
N GLU A 55 8.67 31.54 3.21
CA GLU A 55 9.81 32.03 3.99
C GLU A 55 9.63 31.64 5.45
N PHE A 56 10.26 30.55 5.87
CA PHE A 56 10.80 30.50 7.22
C PHE A 56 12.18 31.15 7.14
N GLN A 57 12.33 32.30 7.78
CA GLN A 57 13.62 32.92 8.01
C GLN A 57 14.50 31.92 8.77
N ILE A 58 15.42 31.28 8.07
CA ILE A 58 16.61 30.69 8.66
C ILE A 58 17.62 31.83 8.61
N GLU A 59 17.93 32.41 9.77
CA GLU A 59 19.10 33.26 9.90
C GLU A 59 20.32 32.44 9.49
N ASP A 60 21.05 32.92 8.49
CA ASP A 60 22.39 32.48 8.15
C ASP A 60 23.28 32.66 9.38
N VAL A 61 23.41 31.60 10.18
CA VAL A 61 24.52 31.45 11.11
C VAL A 61 25.48 30.51 10.43
N ASP A 62 26.59 31.06 9.94
CA ASP A 62 27.81 30.33 9.63
C ASP A 62 28.12 29.38 10.79
N MET A 63 27.77 28.11 10.64
CA MET A 63 28.12 27.08 11.62
C MET A 63 29.52 26.59 11.27
N GLU A 64 30.51 27.42 11.63
CA GLU A 64 31.89 26.97 11.77
C GLU A 64 31.91 25.72 12.65
N SER A 65 32.82 24.81 12.30
CA SER A 65 33.05 23.56 13.00
C SER A 65 33.47 23.80 14.46
N GLU A 66 32.52 23.83 15.38
CA GLU A 66 32.79 23.55 16.79
C GLU A 66 32.75 22.04 17.00
N ALA A 67 33.85 21.42 16.61
CA ALA A 67 34.26 20.15 17.19
C ALA A 67 34.49 20.35 18.69
N SER A 68 34.00 19.37 19.46
CA SER A 68 34.32 19.10 20.87
C SER A 68 34.01 20.22 21.87
N GLU A 69 32.91 20.08 22.62
CA GLU A 69 32.87 20.16 24.09
C GLU A 69 31.42 20.15 24.62
N GLN A 70 30.78 18.95 24.74
CA GLN A 70 29.90 18.61 25.90
C GLN A 70 29.22 17.21 25.93
N HIS A 71 29.23 16.34 24.92
CA HIS A 71 28.26 15.21 24.87
C HIS A 71 28.83 13.80 24.66
N GLY A 72 29.61 13.28 25.61
CA GLY A 72 30.09 11.89 25.57
C GLY A 72 29.01 10.79 25.67
N LEU A 73 27.71 11.12 25.63
CA LEU A 73 26.60 10.17 25.79
C LEU A 73 25.86 9.87 24.49
N ILE A 74 25.89 10.75 23.48
CA ILE A 74 25.14 10.53 22.23
C ILE A 74 26.11 10.70 21.06
N LEU A 75 26.29 9.63 20.29
CA LEU A 75 27.12 9.61 19.10
C LEU A 75 26.23 9.76 17.85
N MET A 76 26.08 10.99 17.37
CA MET A 76 25.31 11.32 16.16
C MET A 76 26.20 11.32 14.91
N GLN A 77 26.17 10.25 14.12
CA GLN A 77 27.00 10.09 12.92
C GLN A 77 26.22 9.51 11.72
N GLY A 78 24.90 9.68 11.70
CA GLY A 78 24.07 9.22 10.58
C GLY A 78 24.21 10.11 9.33
N GLY A 79 24.09 9.54 8.14
CA GLY A 79 24.06 10.29 6.87
C GLY A 79 25.40 10.88 6.41
N LEU A 80 26.51 10.56 7.07
CA LEU A 80 27.83 11.15 6.80
C LEU A 80 28.61 10.42 5.69
N GLY A 81 28.05 9.35 5.11
CA GLY A 81 28.73 8.54 4.11
C GLY A 81 29.89 7.70 4.67
N LEU A 82 29.85 7.36 5.96
CA LEU A 82 30.92 6.60 6.62
C LEU A 82 31.03 5.18 6.03
N THR A 83 32.24 4.78 5.67
CA THR A 83 32.52 3.40 5.19
C THR A 83 33.09 2.49 6.28
N LYS A 84 33.58 3.08 7.37
CA LYS A 84 34.20 2.40 8.52
C LYS A 84 33.50 2.81 9.82
N PRO A 85 33.44 1.93 10.81
CA PRO A 85 32.83 2.25 12.09
C PRO A 85 33.66 3.31 12.86
N PRO A 86 33.06 3.96 13.87
CA PRO A 86 33.75 4.85 14.82
C PRO A 86 34.88 4.14 15.56
N LYS A 87 35.78 4.90 16.18
CA LYS A 87 36.89 4.34 16.96
C LYS A 87 36.35 3.70 18.25
N ASP A 88 37.03 2.68 18.76
CA ASP A 88 36.59 1.92 19.94
C ASP A 88 36.29 2.80 21.17
N GLU A 89 37.03 3.91 21.35
CA GLU A 89 36.82 4.88 22.45
C GLU A 89 35.46 5.59 22.37
N ASP A 90 34.93 5.79 21.16
CA ASP A 90 33.63 6.43 20.92
C ASP A 90 32.48 5.51 21.39
N TRP A 91 32.67 4.19 21.28
CA TRP A 91 31.70 3.18 21.69
C TRP A 91 31.60 3.03 23.21
N GLU A 92 32.73 3.14 23.92
CA GLU A 92 32.80 2.91 25.39
C GLU A 92 32.01 3.94 26.20
N ASN A 93 31.95 5.18 25.72
CA ASN A 93 31.32 6.27 26.43
C ASN A 93 29.85 6.48 26.05
N ALA A 94 29.45 6.05 24.85
CA ALA A 94 28.14 6.31 24.29
C ALA A 94 27.01 5.58 25.04
N LYS A 95 25.93 6.32 25.27
CA LYS A 95 24.62 5.82 25.70
C LYS A 95 23.71 5.58 24.50
N GLU A 96 23.84 6.36 23.45
CA GLU A 96 23.06 6.21 22.22
C GLU A 96 23.98 6.39 21.01
N ILE A 97 23.82 5.53 19.99
CA ILE A 97 24.65 5.54 18.79
C ILE A 97 23.74 5.56 17.55
N TYR A 98 23.96 6.58 16.71
CA TYR A 98 23.22 6.84 15.50
C TYR A 98 24.17 6.74 14.30
N LEU A 99 24.16 5.59 13.63
CA LEU A 99 25.02 5.28 12.48
C LEU A 99 24.21 4.98 11.21
N MET A 100 22.91 5.31 11.20
CA MET A 100 22.02 5.10 10.05
C MET A 100 22.46 5.85 8.80
N ASP A 101 21.96 5.42 7.64
CA ASP A 101 22.13 6.14 6.36
C ASP A 101 23.60 6.35 5.96
N ASN A 102 24.46 5.39 6.29
CA ASN A 102 25.87 5.38 5.94
C ASN A 102 26.21 4.25 4.95
N GLU A 103 27.50 4.11 4.65
CA GLU A 103 28.07 3.16 3.69
C GLU A 103 28.91 2.08 4.40
N LEU A 104 28.61 1.79 5.68
CA LEU A 104 29.43 0.91 6.50
C LEU A 104 29.51 -0.48 5.89
N THR A 105 30.73 -1.01 5.76
CA THR A 105 30.95 -2.38 5.25
C THR A 105 31.19 -3.39 6.36
N VAL A 106 31.64 -2.92 7.53
CA VAL A 106 32.05 -3.74 8.68
C VAL A 106 31.67 -3.05 9.98
N LEU A 107 31.52 -3.86 11.04
CA LEU A 107 31.39 -3.42 12.43
C LEU A 107 32.62 -3.87 13.23
N PRO A 108 32.94 -3.22 14.37
CA PRO A 108 33.97 -3.73 15.27
C PRO A 108 33.60 -5.11 15.81
N GLU A 109 34.58 -5.97 16.07
CA GLU A 109 34.33 -7.37 16.47
C GLU A 109 33.65 -7.50 17.84
N ASN A 110 34.09 -6.72 18.83
CA ASN A 110 33.60 -6.81 20.21
C ASN A 110 33.74 -5.46 20.93
N PRO A 111 32.97 -4.43 20.51
CA PRO A 111 33.05 -3.10 21.11
C PRO A 111 32.50 -3.13 22.53
N ARG A 112 33.21 -2.49 23.47
CA ARG A 112 32.71 -2.32 24.84
C ARG A 112 31.75 -1.15 24.88
N CYS A 113 30.48 -1.38 25.19
CA CYS A 113 29.46 -0.31 25.28
C CYS A 113 28.50 -0.55 26.46
N PRO A 114 28.99 -0.56 27.72
CA PRO A 114 28.20 -1.01 28.87
C PRO A 114 26.97 -0.14 29.18
N LYS A 115 26.95 1.10 28.69
CA LYS A 115 25.89 2.10 28.92
C LYS A 115 24.93 2.24 27.74
N LEU A 116 25.18 1.54 26.64
CA LEU A 116 24.45 1.72 25.39
C LEU A 116 23.00 1.25 25.52
N SER A 117 22.06 2.18 25.44
CA SER A 117 20.62 1.91 25.46
C SER A 117 19.98 1.91 24.07
N ALA A 118 20.54 2.62 23.09
CA ALA A 118 20.01 2.67 21.74
C ALA A 118 21.09 2.57 20.65
N LEU A 119 20.86 1.72 19.66
CA LEU A 119 21.74 1.55 18.50
C LEU A 119 20.93 1.53 17.20
N PHE A 120 21.25 2.49 16.33
CA PHE A 120 20.61 2.65 15.03
C PHE A 120 21.63 2.43 13.91
N LEU A 121 21.46 1.35 13.15
CA LEU A 121 22.33 0.95 12.04
C LEU A 121 21.60 0.91 10.69
N GLN A 122 20.34 1.34 10.63
CA GLN A 122 19.52 1.12 9.45
C GLN A 122 20.08 1.78 8.18
N ARG A 123 19.75 1.21 7.02
CA ARG A 123 20.15 1.70 5.68
C ARG A 123 21.67 1.71 5.45
N ASN A 124 22.43 0.93 6.21
CA ASN A 124 23.80 0.55 5.85
C ASN A 124 23.79 -0.66 4.91
N TYR A 125 23.41 -0.43 3.65
CA TYR A 125 23.24 -1.51 2.69
C TYR A 125 24.52 -2.32 2.48
N LYS A 126 25.71 -1.73 2.58
CA LYS A 126 26.97 -2.46 2.37
C LYS A 126 27.40 -3.35 3.54
N LEU A 127 26.71 -3.28 4.69
CA LEU A 127 27.07 -4.03 5.90
C LEU A 127 26.60 -5.48 5.79
N ARG A 128 27.50 -6.39 5.39
CA ARG A 128 27.11 -7.75 4.98
C ARG A 128 26.81 -8.71 6.13
N THR A 129 27.46 -8.54 7.27
CA THR A 129 27.42 -9.44 8.43
C THR A 129 27.61 -8.64 9.70
N ILE A 130 26.97 -9.09 10.77
CA ILE A 130 27.26 -8.61 12.13
C ILE A 130 28.24 -9.60 12.79
N PRO A 131 29.32 -9.15 13.45
CA PRO A 131 30.21 -10.03 14.20
C PRO A 131 29.46 -10.76 15.34
N PRO A 132 29.72 -12.06 15.59
CA PRO A 132 29.00 -12.81 16.63
C PRO A 132 29.12 -12.23 18.04
N SER A 133 30.28 -11.65 18.37
CA SER A 133 30.55 -11.02 19.68
C SER A 133 30.18 -9.54 19.76
N PHE A 134 29.60 -8.97 18.70
CA PHE A 134 29.34 -7.53 18.62
C PHE A 134 28.49 -7.01 19.78
N PHE A 135 27.53 -7.81 20.24
CA PHE A 135 26.57 -7.44 21.28
C PHE A 135 26.96 -7.88 22.71
N ASP A 136 28.09 -8.59 22.89
CA ASP A 136 28.46 -9.24 24.16
C ASP A 136 28.61 -8.25 25.33
N HIS A 137 29.01 -7.00 25.03
CA HIS A 137 29.24 -5.95 26.02
C HIS A 137 28.20 -4.82 25.95
N MET A 138 26.96 -5.13 25.55
CA MET A 138 25.83 -4.19 25.47
C MET A 138 24.63 -4.62 26.37
N PRO A 139 24.83 -4.83 27.69
CA PRO A 139 23.81 -5.42 28.56
C PRO A 139 22.59 -4.53 28.81
N THR A 140 22.67 -3.23 28.50
CA THR A 140 21.64 -2.22 28.75
C THR A 140 20.86 -1.85 27.49
N LEU A 141 21.11 -2.51 26.35
CA LEU A 141 20.50 -2.16 25.07
C LEU A 141 18.99 -2.41 25.08
N GLN A 142 18.23 -1.35 24.82
CA GLN A 142 16.77 -1.32 24.79
C GLN A 142 16.23 -1.17 23.36
N ILE A 143 16.91 -0.41 22.50
CA ILE A 143 16.49 -0.14 21.13
C ILE A 143 17.57 -0.62 20.16
N LEU A 144 17.18 -1.47 19.21
CA LEU A 144 18.06 -1.95 18.15
C LEU A 144 17.38 -1.87 16.79
N ASN A 145 17.96 -1.11 15.87
CA ASN A 145 17.50 -1.04 14.49
C ASN A 145 18.56 -1.51 13.50
N LEU A 146 18.31 -2.67 12.89
CA LEU A 146 19.14 -3.32 11.88
C LEU A 146 18.49 -3.31 10.49
N SER A 147 17.42 -2.54 10.30
CA SER A 147 16.64 -2.53 9.05
C SER A 147 17.50 -2.11 7.86
N ARG A 148 17.35 -2.79 6.74
CA ARG A 148 18.06 -2.50 5.48
C ARG A 148 19.59 -2.47 5.66
N THR A 149 20.09 -3.30 6.57
CA THR A 149 21.50 -3.69 6.61
C THR A 149 21.69 -4.89 5.69
N GLY A 150 22.82 -4.93 4.97
CA GLY A 150 23.11 -6.00 4.02
C GLY A 150 22.68 -5.69 2.58
N CYS A 151 23.59 -5.98 1.66
CA CYS A 151 23.39 -5.89 0.23
C CYS A 151 23.23 -7.31 -0.29
N ARG A 152 22.31 -7.51 -1.22
CA ARG A 152 22.28 -8.72 -2.05
C ARG A 152 23.67 -8.93 -2.68
N PRO A 153 24.37 -10.04 -2.39
CA PRO A 153 25.63 -10.34 -3.05
C PRO A 153 25.38 -10.49 -4.55
N LYS A 154 26.32 -10.03 -5.38
CA LYS A 154 26.24 -10.32 -6.82
C LYS A 154 26.35 -11.83 -7.05
N LEU A 155 25.76 -12.36 -8.12
CA LEU A 155 25.77 -13.80 -8.43
C LEU A 155 27.20 -14.39 -8.48
N GLU A 156 28.19 -13.60 -8.91
CA GLU A 156 29.62 -13.95 -8.89
C GLU A 156 30.21 -14.04 -7.47
N GLU A 157 29.70 -13.25 -6.52
CA GLU A 157 30.13 -13.24 -5.11
C GLU A 157 29.49 -14.38 -4.30
N LEU A 158 28.29 -14.83 -4.66
CA LEU A 158 27.65 -16.01 -4.04
C LEU A 158 28.46 -17.30 -4.24
N LYS A 159 29.28 -17.37 -5.29
CA LYS A 159 30.21 -18.50 -5.50
C LYS A 159 31.44 -18.45 -4.58
N GLN A 160 31.74 -17.28 -4.00
CA GLN A 160 32.90 -17.05 -3.12
C GLN A 160 32.53 -16.96 -1.64
N LEU A 161 31.29 -16.60 -1.31
CA LEU A 161 30.81 -16.66 0.07
C LEU A 161 30.73 -18.14 0.50
N GLU A 162 31.36 -18.45 1.63
CA GLU A 162 31.12 -19.72 2.31
C GLU A 162 29.62 -19.90 2.57
N SER A 163 29.12 -21.12 2.43
CA SER A 163 27.70 -21.48 2.50
C SER A 163 27.01 -21.19 3.85
N ASN A 164 27.69 -20.55 4.80
CA ASN A 164 27.25 -20.32 6.18
C ASN A 164 27.14 -18.83 6.57
N VAL A 165 27.34 -17.89 5.63
CA VAL A 165 27.28 -16.46 5.95
C VAL A 165 25.83 -15.99 6.07
N VAL A 166 25.39 -15.74 7.30
CA VAL A 166 24.06 -15.20 7.63
C VAL A 166 24.12 -13.70 7.87
N VAL A 167 22.99 -13.00 7.69
CA VAL A 167 22.90 -11.53 7.90
C VAL A 167 23.11 -11.20 9.38
N ILE A 168 22.47 -11.97 10.26
CA ILE A 168 22.53 -11.83 11.72
C ILE A 168 22.94 -13.19 12.28
N PRO A 169 24.07 -13.30 13.01
CA PRO A 169 24.46 -14.55 13.65
C PRO A 169 23.42 -15.02 14.67
N CYS A 170 23.20 -16.33 14.75
CA CYS A 170 22.31 -16.91 15.75
C CYS A 170 22.89 -16.77 17.17
N GLY A 171 22.02 -16.66 18.16
CA GLY A 171 22.31 -16.53 19.58
C GLY A 171 22.45 -15.08 20.05
N VAL A 172 22.68 -14.13 19.16
CA VAL A 172 23.03 -12.75 19.53
C VAL A 172 21.84 -11.90 19.97
N ILE A 173 20.62 -12.21 19.51
CA ILE A 173 19.43 -11.45 19.90
C ILE A 173 18.97 -11.89 21.28
N SER A 174 19.08 -13.18 21.58
CA SER A 174 18.68 -13.73 22.89
C SER A 174 19.49 -13.19 24.08
N THR A 175 20.70 -12.66 23.87
CA THR A 175 21.52 -12.05 24.93
C THR A 175 21.02 -10.65 25.32
N LEU A 176 20.26 -9.98 24.46
CA LEU A 176 19.75 -8.63 24.63
C LEU A 176 18.46 -8.61 25.49
N SER A 177 18.55 -9.10 26.72
CA SER A 177 17.38 -9.30 27.60
C SER A 177 16.61 -8.02 27.98
N GLN A 178 17.19 -6.85 27.79
CA GLN A 178 16.58 -5.54 28.08
C GLN A 178 15.87 -4.93 26.87
N LEU A 179 15.86 -5.62 25.72
CA LEU A 179 15.34 -5.06 24.48
C LEU A 179 13.82 -4.81 24.55
N GLU A 180 13.44 -3.58 24.26
CA GLU A 180 12.08 -3.04 24.23
C GLU A 180 11.63 -2.80 22.78
N GLU A 181 12.56 -2.42 21.89
CA GLU A 181 12.32 -2.23 20.46
C GLU A 181 13.35 -2.96 19.60
N LEU A 182 12.84 -3.77 18.67
CA LEU A 182 13.66 -4.45 17.67
C LEU A 182 13.11 -4.23 16.26
N ASN A 183 13.95 -3.70 15.38
CA ASN A 183 13.61 -3.48 13.98
C ASN A 183 14.55 -4.25 13.05
N ILE A 184 14.04 -5.30 12.41
CA ILE A 184 14.73 -6.11 11.40
C ILE A 184 13.83 -6.21 10.15
N ASP A 185 14.07 -5.30 9.21
CA ASP A 185 13.43 -5.27 7.89
C ASP A 185 14.51 -5.40 6.82
N VAL A 186 14.72 -6.60 6.29
CA VAL A 186 15.80 -6.94 5.34
C VAL A 186 15.31 -6.85 3.89
N ASP A 187 16.24 -6.81 2.91
CA ASP A 187 15.86 -6.99 1.51
C ASP A 187 15.24 -8.39 1.35
N PRO A 188 13.96 -8.50 0.91
CA PRO A 188 13.30 -9.79 0.74
C PRO A 188 13.97 -10.74 -0.26
N ASP A 189 14.81 -10.22 -1.16
CA ASP A 189 15.59 -11.02 -2.10
C ASP A 189 16.89 -11.58 -1.49
N ASP A 190 17.24 -11.21 -0.26
CA ASP A 190 18.45 -11.71 0.39
C ASP A 190 18.21 -13.11 0.96
N GLU A 191 18.59 -14.13 0.18
CA GLU A 191 18.46 -15.56 0.55
C GLU A 191 19.16 -15.91 1.88
N ARG A 192 20.13 -15.10 2.34
CA ARG A 192 20.80 -15.31 3.64
C ARG A 192 19.84 -15.11 4.81
N TRP A 193 18.83 -14.26 4.65
CA TRP A 193 17.79 -14.10 5.67
C TRP A 193 16.97 -15.36 5.85
N ASP A 194 16.60 -16.02 4.75
CA ASP A 194 15.82 -17.26 4.77
C ASP A 194 16.50 -18.37 5.58
N ALA A 195 17.84 -18.37 5.61
CA ALA A 195 18.67 -19.32 6.34
C ALA A 195 18.73 -19.06 7.86
N CYS A 196 18.68 -17.81 8.32
CA CYS A 196 18.80 -17.48 9.76
C CYS A 196 17.47 -17.10 10.43
N VAL A 197 16.47 -16.64 9.67
CA VAL A 197 15.23 -16.05 10.22
C VAL A 197 14.53 -16.94 11.24
N GLU A 198 14.53 -18.26 11.06
CA GLU A 198 13.87 -19.16 12.00
C GLU A 198 14.54 -19.17 13.38
N ALA A 199 15.87 -19.16 13.42
CA ALA A 199 16.61 -19.08 14.66
C ALA A 199 16.38 -17.72 15.34
N ILE A 200 16.46 -16.64 14.57
CA ILE A 200 16.20 -15.28 15.06
C ILE A 200 14.78 -15.14 15.62
N VAL A 201 13.75 -15.68 14.95
CA VAL A 201 12.38 -15.68 15.46
C VAL A 201 12.29 -16.41 16.80
N ASN A 202 12.94 -17.56 16.95
CA ASN A 202 12.97 -18.28 18.24
C ASN A 202 13.63 -17.42 19.34
N GLU A 203 14.70 -16.69 19.02
CA GLU A 203 15.38 -15.78 19.96
C GLU A 203 14.50 -14.58 20.34
N VAL A 204 13.85 -13.95 19.36
CA VAL A 204 12.89 -12.86 19.60
C VAL A 204 11.78 -13.31 20.56
N CYS A 205 11.30 -14.55 20.44
CA CYS A 205 10.30 -15.09 21.35
C CYS A 205 10.78 -15.20 22.82
N THR A 206 12.09 -15.15 23.08
CA THR A 206 12.65 -15.17 24.46
C THR A 206 12.68 -13.79 25.12
N LEU A 207 12.52 -12.71 24.34
CA LEU A 207 12.58 -11.34 24.82
C LEU A 207 11.28 -10.98 25.55
N LYS A 208 11.38 -10.78 26.87
CA LYS A 208 10.21 -10.56 27.75
C LYS A 208 9.75 -9.11 27.86
N ARG A 209 10.58 -8.17 27.41
CA ARG A 209 10.34 -6.72 27.49
C ARG A 209 10.02 -6.09 26.14
N LEU A 210 9.97 -6.90 25.09
CA LEU A 210 9.77 -6.39 23.74
C LEU A 210 8.35 -5.83 23.62
N GLU A 211 8.26 -4.54 23.33
CA GLU A 211 7.01 -3.79 23.17
C GLU A 211 6.80 -3.36 21.71
N THR A 212 7.90 -3.17 20.96
CA THR A 212 7.87 -2.79 19.54
C THR A 212 8.67 -3.77 18.69
N LEU A 213 8.05 -4.30 17.63
CA LEU A 213 8.71 -5.20 16.70
C LEU A 213 8.40 -4.88 15.23
N LYS A 214 9.40 -4.46 14.46
CA LYS A 214 9.36 -4.46 13.00
C LYS A 214 10.12 -5.68 12.48
N PHE A 215 9.45 -6.55 11.72
CA PHE A 215 10.04 -7.81 11.32
C PHE A 215 9.54 -8.32 9.96
N TYR A 216 10.44 -8.89 9.17
CA TYR A 216 10.12 -9.55 7.90
C TYR A 216 10.03 -11.08 8.04
N PHE A 217 8.87 -11.64 7.73
CA PHE A 217 8.56 -13.07 7.72
C PHE A 217 8.43 -13.59 6.28
N PRO A 218 9.47 -14.21 5.70
CA PRO A 218 9.40 -14.74 4.34
C PRO A 218 8.44 -15.92 4.20
N ARG A 219 8.15 -16.62 5.32
CA ARG A 219 7.31 -17.81 5.40
C ARG A 219 6.25 -17.66 6.50
N LEU A 220 5.03 -18.09 6.18
CA LEU A 220 3.88 -17.99 7.08
C LEU A 220 4.08 -18.78 8.40
N GLU A 221 4.74 -19.93 8.34
CA GLU A 221 4.97 -20.82 9.50
C GLU A 221 5.73 -20.13 10.64
N LEU A 222 6.56 -19.13 10.31
CA LEU A 222 7.34 -18.37 11.28
C LEU A 222 6.46 -17.43 12.11
N LEU A 223 5.41 -16.88 11.48
CA LEU A 223 4.43 -16.02 12.15
C LEU A 223 3.68 -16.76 13.27
N ARG A 224 3.47 -18.08 13.09
CA ARG A 224 2.85 -18.93 14.12
C ARG A 224 3.67 -18.97 15.41
N LYS A 225 4.99 -18.85 15.33
CA LYS A 225 5.89 -18.92 16.50
C LYS A 225 5.81 -17.67 17.38
N ILE A 226 5.60 -16.50 16.77
CA ILE A 226 5.53 -15.23 17.52
C ILE A 226 4.10 -14.88 17.97
N GLN A 227 3.11 -15.65 17.50
CA GLN A 227 1.69 -15.38 17.69
C GLN A 227 1.27 -15.14 19.15
N MET A 228 1.88 -15.82 20.12
CA MET A 228 1.56 -15.64 21.55
C MET A 228 2.09 -14.33 22.13
N ASN A 229 3.06 -13.71 21.47
CA ASN A 229 3.68 -12.46 21.91
C ASN A 229 3.01 -11.23 21.27
N ILE A 230 2.20 -11.40 20.21
CA ILE A 230 1.55 -10.29 19.51
C ILE A 230 0.64 -9.47 20.43
N PRO A 231 -0.21 -10.08 21.30
CA PRO A 231 -1.08 -9.30 22.17
C PRO A 231 -0.34 -8.45 23.22
N SER A 232 0.94 -8.75 23.49
CA SER A 232 1.79 -7.94 24.39
C SER A 232 2.55 -6.81 23.69
N LEU A 233 2.59 -6.79 22.35
CA LEU A 233 3.25 -5.73 21.61
C LEU A 233 2.36 -4.49 21.57
N PHE A 234 2.92 -3.35 21.98
CA PHE A 234 2.27 -2.05 21.83
C PHE A 234 2.25 -1.63 20.35
N ASN A 235 3.37 -1.84 19.67
CA ASN A 235 3.56 -1.56 18.24
C ASN A 235 4.12 -2.79 17.51
N PHE A 236 3.69 -2.98 16.27
CA PHE A 236 4.35 -3.94 15.39
C PHE A 236 4.24 -3.55 13.93
N ARG A 237 5.22 -3.97 13.14
CA ARG A 237 5.17 -3.90 11.68
C ARG A 237 5.66 -5.20 11.09
N PHE A 238 4.74 -6.00 10.60
CA PHE A 238 5.04 -7.32 10.05
C PHE A 238 4.86 -7.29 8.54
N ILE A 239 5.92 -7.66 7.82
CA ILE A 239 5.87 -7.94 6.40
C ILE A 239 5.89 -9.45 6.24
N VAL A 240 4.89 -10.03 5.60
CA VAL A 240 4.70 -11.48 5.50
C VAL A 240 4.58 -11.90 4.04
N GLY A 241 5.30 -12.96 3.67
CA GLY A 241 5.29 -13.54 2.33
C GLY A 241 6.53 -13.20 1.52
N ARG A 242 6.71 -13.87 0.37
CA ARG A 242 7.86 -13.63 -0.50
C ARG A 242 7.62 -12.37 -1.31
N HIS A 243 8.62 -11.49 -1.36
CA HIS A 243 8.63 -10.41 -2.34
C HIS A 243 9.27 -10.94 -3.61
N VAL A 244 8.59 -10.86 -4.75
CA VAL A 244 9.22 -11.10 -6.05
C VAL A 244 9.45 -9.71 -6.64
N LYS A 245 10.71 -9.33 -6.89
CA LYS A 245 11.03 -8.01 -7.44
C LYS A 245 10.24 -7.76 -8.72
N ARG A 246 9.53 -6.62 -8.73
CA ARG A 246 9.17 -5.91 -9.95
C ARG A 246 10.07 -4.69 -10.08
N LEU A 247 10.20 -4.18 -11.31
CA LEU A 247 10.93 -2.95 -11.59
C LEU A 247 10.32 -1.73 -10.86
N MET A 248 8.99 -1.72 -10.61
CA MET A 248 8.30 -0.71 -9.78
C MET A 248 7.14 -1.31 -8.98
N SER A 249 6.92 -0.81 -7.75
CA SER A 249 5.66 -1.00 -7.01
C SER A 249 4.54 -0.27 -7.75
N ARG A 250 3.36 -0.88 -7.79
CA ARG A 250 2.17 -0.23 -8.34
C ARG A 250 1.44 0.62 -7.29
N VAL A 251 1.74 0.43 -6.01
CA VAL A 251 1.22 1.30 -4.96
C VAL A 251 2.10 2.55 -4.88
N PRO A 252 1.51 3.77 -4.87
CA PRO A 252 2.28 5.01 -4.78
C PRO A 252 3.19 5.08 -3.53
N PRO A 253 4.41 5.64 -3.62
CA PRO A 253 5.35 5.71 -2.50
C PRO A 253 4.82 6.47 -1.28
N ASP A 254 4.02 7.51 -1.50
CA ASP A 254 3.31 8.31 -0.50
C ASP A 254 2.36 7.46 0.36
N VAL A 255 1.65 6.51 -0.24
CA VAL A 255 0.81 5.55 0.49
C VAL A 255 1.68 4.58 1.31
N GLU A 256 2.82 4.14 0.76
CA GLU A 256 3.75 3.32 1.54
C GLU A 256 4.30 4.06 2.76
N ILE A 257 4.58 5.37 2.63
CA ILE A 257 5.00 6.23 3.74
C ILE A 257 3.86 6.42 4.75
N GLU A 258 2.61 6.57 4.31
CA GLU A 258 1.46 6.66 5.21
C GLU A 258 1.33 5.40 6.07
N LEU A 259 1.57 4.22 5.49
CA LEU A 259 1.60 2.95 6.22
C LEU A 259 2.71 2.92 7.29
N GLU A 260 3.80 3.67 7.08
CA GLU A 260 4.86 3.79 8.08
C GLU A 260 4.44 4.56 9.33
N ARG A 261 3.30 5.25 9.33
CA ARG A 261 2.79 5.99 10.49
C ARG A 261 1.93 5.14 11.41
N TRP A 262 1.46 3.98 10.95
CA TRP A 262 0.58 3.13 11.74
C TRP A 262 1.37 2.25 12.70
N GLU A 263 0.92 2.26 13.96
CA GLU A 263 1.50 1.55 15.11
C GLU A 263 1.51 0.03 14.95
N ARG A 264 0.42 -0.55 14.40
CA ARG A 264 0.20 -1.99 14.29
C ARG A 264 -0.15 -2.35 12.85
N CYS A 265 0.88 -2.53 12.03
CA CYS A 265 0.77 -2.72 10.59
C CYS A 265 1.08 -4.16 10.17
N LEU A 266 0.20 -4.73 9.36
CA LEU A 266 0.42 -6.01 8.68
C LEU A 266 0.47 -5.81 7.17
N LYS A 267 1.58 -6.18 6.54
CA LYS A 267 1.77 -6.21 5.08
C LYS A 267 1.82 -7.66 4.62
N TYR A 268 0.79 -8.15 3.94
CA TYR A 268 0.73 -9.51 3.41
C TYR A 268 0.88 -9.51 1.88
N ILE A 269 2.00 -10.07 1.40
CA ILE A 269 2.44 -9.96 0.01
C ILE A 269 2.47 -11.33 -0.64
N ASN A 270 1.96 -11.42 -1.88
CA ASN A 270 1.91 -12.66 -2.66
C ASN A 270 1.23 -13.79 -1.87
N GLY A 271 0.21 -13.43 -1.10
CA GLY A 271 -0.53 -14.34 -0.23
C GLY A 271 -1.42 -15.31 -0.97
N VAL A 272 -1.71 -16.45 -0.34
CA VAL A 272 -2.62 -17.49 -0.84
C VAL A 272 -3.50 -17.97 0.29
N GLY A 273 -4.79 -18.09 0.00
CA GLY A 273 -5.83 -18.50 0.94
C GLY A 273 -6.13 -17.43 1.99
N VAL A 274 -6.74 -17.85 3.08
CA VAL A 274 -6.96 -17.03 4.27
C VAL A 274 -6.36 -17.75 5.47
N PRO A 275 -5.05 -17.62 5.69
CA PRO A 275 -4.42 -18.38 6.77
C PRO A 275 -4.82 -17.84 8.14
N ARG A 276 -5.04 -18.76 9.09
CA ARG A 276 -5.45 -18.41 10.47
C ARG A 276 -4.42 -17.53 11.17
N GLU A 277 -3.15 -17.66 10.81
CA GLU A 277 -2.06 -16.85 11.34
C GLU A 277 -2.22 -15.38 10.95
N ILE A 278 -2.56 -15.09 9.69
CA ILE A 278 -2.83 -13.73 9.20
C ILE A 278 -4.05 -13.14 9.93
N GLN A 279 -5.13 -13.91 10.03
CA GLN A 279 -6.36 -13.48 10.72
C GLN A 279 -6.10 -13.07 12.18
N LYS A 280 -5.27 -13.83 12.90
CA LYS A 280 -4.93 -13.53 14.30
C LYS A 280 -4.05 -12.30 14.46
N VAL A 281 -3.15 -12.02 13.52
CA VAL A 281 -2.42 -10.74 13.55
C VAL A 281 -3.38 -9.58 13.27
N LEU A 282 -4.28 -9.78 12.30
CA LEU A 282 -5.23 -8.76 11.86
C LEU A 282 -6.14 -8.29 13.00
N GLN A 283 -6.53 -9.19 13.92
CA GLN A 283 -7.29 -8.87 15.14
C GLN A 283 -6.66 -7.78 16.02
N HIS A 284 -5.35 -7.53 15.89
CA HIS A 284 -4.63 -6.53 16.64
C HIS A 284 -4.09 -5.40 15.76
N ALA A 285 -4.29 -5.47 14.44
CA ALA A 285 -3.75 -4.53 13.48
C ALA A 285 -4.64 -3.29 13.32
N THR A 286 -4.01 -2.12 13.20
CA THR A 286 -4.66 -0.85 12.84
C THR A 286 -4.46 -0.51 11.36
N ALA A 287 -3.51 -1.14 10.68
CA ALA A 287 -3.32 -1.03 9.25
C ALA A 287 -3.07 -2.39 8.59
N PHE A 288 -3.70 -2.61 7.43
CA PHE A 288 -3.57 -3.83 6.66
C PHE A 288 -3.27 -3.51 5.19
N PHE A 289 -2.15 -4.03 4.72
CA PHE A 289 -1.73 -3.93 3.34
C PHE A 289 -1.75 -5.32 2.71
N LEU A 290 -2.62 -5.51 1.73
CA LEU A 290 -2.75 -6.74 0.99
C LEU A 290 -2.29 -6.51 -0.46
N ASP A 291 -1.24 -7.20 -0.88
CA ASP A 291 -0.64 -6.95 -2.20
C ASP A 291 -0.35 -8.24 -2.95
N ARG A 292 -0.79 -8.27 -4.22
CA ARG A 292 -0.70 -9.43 -5.12
C ARG A 292 -1.26 -10.72 -4.51
N HIS A 293 -2.35 -10.62 -3.75
CA HIS A 293 -2.99 -11.80 -3.18
C HIS A 293 -3.69 -12.63 -4.28
N ALA A 294 -3.47 -13.95 -4.28
CA ALA A 294 -3.75 -14.76 -5.45
C ALA A 294 -5.12 -15.48 -5.47
N SER A 295 -5.81 -15.66 -4.34
CA SER A 295 -6.94 -16.60 -4.30
C SER A 295 -8.26 -16.10 -3.69
N ILE A 296 -8.24 -15.06 -2.85
CA ILE A 296 -9.49 -14.58 -2.22
C ILE A 296 -10.39 -13.92 -3.26
N LYS A 297 -11.70 -14.08 -3.05
CA LYS A 297 -12.71 -13.37 -3.83
C LYS A 297 -13.24 -12.16 -3.09
N LYS A 298 -13.19 -12.19 -1.75
CA LYS A 298 -13.69 -11.12 -0.89
C LYS A 298 -12.67 -10.78 0.18
N ILE A 299 -12.54 -9.51 0.58
CA ILE A 299 -11.61 -9.12 1.67
C ILE A 299 -12.19 -9.52 3.02
N SER A 300 -13.52 -9.50 3.14
CA SER A 300 -14.29 -10.06 4.25
C SER A 300 -14.02 -11.54 4.53
N ASP A 301 -13.44 -12.30 3.59
CA ASP A 301 -12.98 -13.68 3.81
C ASP A 301 -11.94 -13.74 4.95
N PHE A 302 -11.17 -12.66 5.17
CA PHE A 302 -10.27 -12.53 6.34
C PHE A 302 -11.03 -12.41 7.67
N GLY A 303 -12.34 -12.21 7.63
CA GLY A 303 -13.26 -12.15 8.76
C GLY A 303 -13.43 -10.72 9.27
N ASN A 304 -14.61 -10.15 9.10
CA ASN A 304 -14.92 -8.76 9.51
C ASN A 304 -14.60 -8.48 11.00
N ARG A 305 -14.77 -9.48 11.89
CA ARG A 305 -14.42 -9.35 13.33
C ARG A 305 -12.93 -9.16 13.57
N ASN A 306 -12.08 -9.64 12.65
CA ASN A 306 -10.64 -9.48 12.75
C ASN A 306 -10.19 -8.09 12.31
N MET A 307 -11.08 -7.26 11.75
CA MET A 307 -10.75 -5.93 11.23
C MET A 307 -11.51 -4.81 11.97
N GLU A 308 -11.97 -5.07 13.20
CA GLU A 308 -12.76 -4.10 13.99
C GLU A 308 -11.95 -2.84 14.35
N ASP A 309 -10.66 -2.99 14.65
CA ASP A 309 -9.74 -1.89 14.99
C ASP A 309 -9.01 -1.31 13.76
N LEU A 310 -9.31 -1.82 12.56
CA LEU A 310 -8.61 -1.45 11.34
C LEU A 310 -8.97 -0.03 10.93
N LYS A 311 -7.96 0.84 10.80
CA LYS A 311 -8.09 2.25 10.43
C LYS A 311 -7.60 2.55 9.02
N CYS A 312 -6.66 1.76 8.51
CA CYS A 312 -6.15 1.91 7.14
C CYS A 312 -6.12 0.56 6.42
N LEU A 313 -6.73 0.52 5.23
CA LEU A 313 -6.75 -0.64 4.36
C LEU A 313 -6.16 -0.26 3.00
N VAL A 314 -5.11 -0.96 2.60
CA VAL A 314 -4.50 -0.81 1.28
C VAL A 314 -4.56 -2.14 0.56
N ILE A 315 -5.11 -2.17 -0.65
CA ILE A 315 -5.21 -3.37 -1.47
C ILE A 315 -4.61 -3.08 -2.83
N GLY A 316 -3.59 -3.84 -3.21
CA GLY A 316 -2.89 -3.72 -4.48
C GLY A 316 -2.90 -5.03 -5.26
N GLU A 317 -3.24 -5.00 -6.53
CA GLU A 317 -3.00 -6.10 -7.46
C GLU A 317 -3.61 -7.47 -7.07
N CYS A 318 -4.66 -7.46 -6.24
CA CYS A 318 -5.36 -8.66 -5.81
C CYS A 318 -6.39 -9.05 -6.87
N ASN A 319 -5.90 -9.57 -7.99
CA ASN A 319 -6.66 -9.69 -9.24
C ASN A 319 -7.88 -10.61 -9.20
N GLU A 320 -7.99 -11.49 -8.20
CA GLU A 320 -9.13 -12.40 -8.03
C GLU A 320 -10.26 -11.80 -7.18
N VAL A 321 -9.99 -10.71 -6.45
CA VAL A 321 -10.98 -10.05 -5.59
C VAL A 321 -12.04 -9.40 -6.46
N GLN A 322 -13.30 -9.74 -6.16
CA GLN A 322 -14.48 -9.29 -6.88
C GLN A 322 -15.26 -8.24 -6.09
N VAL A 323 -15.28 -8.40 -4.76
CA VAL A 323 -15.98 -7.52 -3.81
C VAL A 323 -15.04 -7.26 -2.63
N ILE A 324 -14.98 -6.03 -2.11
CA ILE A 324 -14.17 -5.76 -0.91
C ILE A 324 -14.93 -6.27 0.32
N ILE A 325 -16.14 -5.73 0.54
CA ILE A 325 -16.94 -6.06 1.70
C ILE A 325 -18.26 -6.64 1.25
N ASP A 326 -18.60 -7.80 1.79
CA ASP A 326 -19.95 -8.33 1.69
C ASP A 326 -20.55 -8.52 3.08
N GLN A 327 -21.87 -8.32 3.13
CA GLN A 327 -22.69 -8.76 4.23
C GLN A 327 -23.70 -9.75 3.68
N GLU A 328 -23.42 -11.05 3.87
CA GLU A 328 -24.41 -12.10 3.62
C GLU A 328 -25.48 -12.04 4.72
N ASP A 329 -26.74 -12.03 4.32
CA ASP A 329 -27.90 -12.19 5.22
C ASP A 329 -27.92 -13.63 5.75
N ASP A 330 -27.02 -13.96 6.68
CA ASP A 330 -26.95 -15.30 7.27
C ASP A 330 -28.15 -15.50 8.20
N SER A 331 -29.21 -16.09 7.65
CA SER A 331 -30.56 -16.13 8.22
C SER A 331 -30.71 -16.95 9.51
N ASN A 332 -29.63 -17.32 10.20
CA ASN A 332 -29.64 -18.25 11.34
C ASN A 332 -28.75 -17.88 12.54
N GLU A 333 -28.05 -16.74 12.57
CA GLU A 333 -27.45 -16.23 13.81
C GLU A 333 -28.26 -15.06 14.37
N VAL A 334 -28.52 -15.10 15.68
CA VAL A 334 -29.17 -14.04 16.46
C VAL A 334 -28.57 -12.69 16.06
N VAL A 335 -29.44 -11.80 15.56
CA VAL A 335 -29.18 -10.44 15.05
C VAL A 335 -28.12 -9.74 15.90
N SER A 336 -26.87 -9.96 15.55
CA SER A 336 -25.76 -9.18 16.04
C SER A 336 -25.56 -8.12 14.98
N GLU A 337 -25.84 -6.88 15.33
CA GLU A 337 -25.52 -5.70 14.54
C GLU A 337 -24.01 -5.67 14.30
N LYS A 338 -23.56 -6.37 13.26
CA LYS A 338 -22.15 -6.52 12.93
C LYS A 338 -21.75 -5.32 12.09
N ILE A 339 -21.36 -4.25 12.78
CA ILE A 339 -20.71 -3.09 12.17
C ILE A 339 -19.46 -3.60 11.44
N VAL A 340 -19.39 -3.40 10.13
CA VAL A 340 -18.24 -3.82 9.33
C VAL A 340 -17.33 -2.62 9.12
N LEU A 341 -16.04 -2.79 9.46
CA LEU A 341 -15.00 -1.77 9.29
C LEU A 341 -15.40 -0.39 9.86
N GLY A 342 -16.05 -0.38 11.03
CA GLY A 342 -16.52 0.85 11.68
C GLY A 342 -15.38 1.81 12.08
N SER A 343 -14.18 1.28 12.30
CA SER A 343 -12.98 2.06 12.63
C SER A 343 -12.20 2.56 11.41
N LEU A 344 -12.58 2.15 10.20
CA LEU A 344 -11.79 2.42 9.00
C LEU A 344 -11.84 3.90 8.63
N GLU A 345 -10.68 4.54 8.55
CA GLU A 345 -10.50 5.95 8.20
C GLU A 345 -9.99 6.13 6.76
N TYR A 346 -9.17 5.19 6.26
CA TYR A 346 -8.55 5.29 4.95
C TYR A 346 -8.66 3.97 4.19
N MET A 347 -9.13 4.05 2.94
CA MET A 347 -9.21 2.91 2.04
C MET A 347 -8.57 3.25 0.69
N TYR A 348 -7.52 2.51 0.33
CA TYR A 348 -6.80 2.68 -0.92
C TYR A 348 -6.77 1.39 -1.73
N VAL A 349 -7.27 1.43 -2.95
CA VAL A 349 -7.47 0.25 -3.80
C VAL A 349 -6.82 0.49 -5.15
N TYR A 350 -5.88 -0.38 -5.52
CA TYR A 350 -4.98 -0.18 -6.65
C TYR A 350 -4.93 -1.42 -7.56
N TYR A 351 -5.13 -1.23 -8.86
CA TYR A 351 -4.91 -2.25 -9.91
C TYR A 351 -5.68 -3.55 -9.68
N MET A 352 -7.00 -3.46 -9.48
CA MET A 352 -7.85 -4.61 -9.17
C MET A 352 -8.61 -5.08 -10.42
N LYS A 353 -8.11 -6.12 -11.09
CA LYS A 353 -8.65 -6.58 -12.38
C LYS A 353 -10.11 -7.05 -12.33
N SER A 354 -10.50 -7.78 -11.29
CA SER A 354 -11.82 -8.42 -11.19
C SER A 354 -12.79 -7.72 -10.25
N LEU A 355 -12.37 -6.60 -9.63
CA LEU A 355 -13.19 -5.87 -8.67
C LEU A 355 -14.34 -5.20 -9.39
N TRP A 356 -15.57 -5.60 -9.07
CA TRP A 356 -16.78 -5.04 -9.69
C TRP A 356 -17.63 -4.21 -8.72
N SER A 357 -17.49 -4.42 -7.40
CA SER A 357 -18.13 -3.61 -6.37
C SER A 357 -17.24 -3.43 -5.13
N ILE A 358 -17.37 -2.28 -4.46
CA ILE A 358 -16.75 -2.05 -3.14
C ILE A 358 -17.56 -2.73 -2.03
N TRP A 359 -18.89 -2.71 -2.14
CA TRP A 359 -19.80 -3.26 -1.14
C TRP A 359 -20.92 -4.05 -1.80
N GLU A 360 -21.22 -5.23 -1.26
CA GLU A 360 -22.38 -6.04 -1.64
C GLU A 360 -23.21 -6.46 -0.42
N GLY A 361 -24.53 -6.45 -0.54
CA GLY A 361 -25.46 -6.82 0.53
C GLY A 361 -25.96 -5.64 1.37
N SER A 362 -26.68 -5.96 2.44
CA SER A 362 -27.30 -4.96 3.31
C SER A 362 -26.22 -4.16 4.06
N VAL A 363 -26.34 -2.82 4.08
CA VAL A 363 -25.40 -1.96 4.81
C VAL A 363 -25.99 -1.64 6.18
N GLN A 364 -25.42 -2.18 7.25
CA GLN A 364 -25.83 -1.80 8.59
C GLN A 364 -25.39 -0.39 8.97
N ARG A 365 -26.19 0.28 9.80
CA ARG A 365 -25.90 1.63 10.31
C ARG A 365 -24.52 1.66 10.99
N ASN A 366 -23.76 2.72 10.75
CA ASN A 366 -22.39 2.94 11.24
C ASN A 366 -21.28 2.13 10.54
N SER A 367 -21.57 1.28 9.55
CA SER A 367 -20.52 0.66 8.74
C SER A 367 -19.75 1.71 7.94
N LEU A 368 -18.42 1.69 7.96
CA LEU A 368 -17.55 2.68 7.32
C LEU A 368 -17.79 4.13 7.75
N CYS A 369 -18.42 4.39 8.90
CA CYS A 369 -18.83 5.73 9.27
C CYS A 369 -17.65 6.69 9.51
N LEU A 370 -16.49 6.18 9.91
CA LEU A 370 -15.27 6.96 10.14
C LEU A 370 -14.41 7.14 8.88
N LEU A 371 -14.82 6.60 7.73
CA LEU A 371 -14.04 6.68 6.50
C LEU A 371 -13.89 8.13 6.08
N LYS A 372 -12.65 8.61 5.97
CA LYS A 372 -12.26 9.97 5.58
C LYS A 372 -11.77 10.04 4.14
N SER A 373 -11.05 9.02 3.69
CA SER A 373 -10.50 8.98 2.33
C SER A 373 -10.78 7.65 1.65
N LEU A 374 -11.30 7.73 0.43
CA LEU A 374 -11.47 6.60 -0.48
C LEU A 374 -10.74 6.88 -1.79
N THR A 375 -9.76 6.04 -2.11
CA THR A 375 -9.00 6.11 -3.36
C THR A 375 -9.10 4.81 -4.12
N LEU A 376 -9.54 4.88 -5.38
CA LEU A 376 -9.70 3.75 -6.29
C LEU A 376 -8.94 4.05 -7.58
N VAL A 377 -7.94 3.24 -7.91
CA VAL A 377 -7.08 3.46 -9.07
C VAL A 377 -6.96 2.19 -9.90
N THR A 378 -7.22 2.29 -11.20
CA THR A 378 -7.14 1.19 -12.18
C THR A 378 -7.97 -0.03 -11.74
N CYS A 379 -9.29 0.15 -11.67
CA CYS A 379 -10.24 -0.93 -11.38
C CYS A 379 -11.19 -1.14 -12.57
N PRO A 380 -10.77 -1.86 -13.63
CA PRO A 380 -11.44 -1.84 -14.92
C PRO A 380 -12.84 -2.46 -14.95
N GLN A 381 -13.15 -3.37 -14.02
CA GLN A 381 -14.46 -4.01 -13.92
C GLN A 381 -15.40 -3.35 -12.90
N LEU A 382 -14.93 -2.31 -12.20
CA LEU A 382 -15.71 -1.63 -11.17
C LEU A 382 -16.87 -0.89 -11.83
N THR A 383 -18.10 -1.21 -11.44
CA THR A 383 -19.32 -0.61 -12.02
C THR A 383 -20.00 0.37 -11.07
N THR A 384 -19.87 0.15 -9.76
CA THR A 384 -20.51 0.93 -8.71
C THR A 384 -19.55 1.16 -7.55
N ILE A 385 -19.51 2.39 -7.03
CA ILE A 385 -18.77 2.71 -5.80
C ILE A 385 -19.74 2.75 -4.62
N PHE A 386 -20.84 3.51 -4.76
CA PHE A 386 -21.79 3.75 -3.69
C PHE A 386 -23.17 3.18 -4.00
N THR A 387 -23.73 2.44 -3.05
CA THR A 387 -25.17 2.21 -2.98
C THR A 387 -25.82 3.32 -2.15
N GLN A 388 -27.12 3.54 -2.31
CA GLN A 388 -27.85 4.52 -1.50
C GLN A 388 -27.73 4.23 0.01
N GLY A 389 -27.75 2.95 0.41
CA GLY A 389 -27.55 2.56 1.81
C GLY A 389 -26.15 2.90 2.33
N LEU A 390 -25.12 2.74 1.49
CA LEU A 390 -23.75 3.08 1.87
C LEU A 390 -23.55 4.60 2.01
N LEU A 391 -24.12 5.40 1.11
CA LEU A 391 -24.05 6.87 1.19
C LEU A 391 -24.57 7.42 2.52
N ALA A 392 -25.60 6.80 3.10
CA ALA A 392 -26.18 7.22 4.37
C ALA A 392 -25.23 7.05 5.58
N ASN A 393 -24.19 6.22 5.45
CA ASN A 393 -23.23 5.98 6.52
C ASN A 393 -21.96 6.82 6.42
N LEU A 394 -21.58 7.26 5.22
CA LEU A 394 -20.30 7.91 4.92
C LEU A 394 -20.28 9.40 5.33
N CYS A 395 -20.65 9.68 6.58
CA CYS A 395 -20.77 11.04 7.10
C CYS A 395 -19.42 11.75 7.29
N ASN A 396 -18.32 11.01 7.43
CA ASN A 396 -16.98 11.57 7.67
C ASN A 396 -16.10 11.57 6.41
N LEU A 397 -16.62 11.15 5.25
CA LEU A 397 -15.82 11.11 4.03
C LEU A 397 -15.46 12.54 3.62
N GLU A 398 -14.16 12.82 3.52
CA GLU A 398 -13.58 14.13 3.19
C GLU A 398 -13.01 14.16 1.78
N GLU A 399 -12.47 13.04 1.30
CA GLU A 399 -11.79 12.92 0.02
C GLU A 399 -12.19 11.66 -0.75
N LEU A 400 -12.55 11.84 -2.02
CA LEU A 400 -12.82 10.78 -2.98
C LEU A 400 -11.93 10.94 -4.20
N LYS A 401 -11.07 9.95 -4.46
CA LYS A 401 -10.25 9.87 -5.67
C LYS A 401 -10.59 8.61 -6.45
N VAL A 402 -10.95 8.76 -7.72
CA VAL A 402 -11.21 7.65 -8.65
C VAL A 402 -10.44 7.90 -9.94
N GLU A 403 -9.60 6.95 -10.33
CA GLU A 403 -8.71 7.07 -11.47
C GLU A 403 -8.71 5.79 -12.31
N ASP A 404 -8.83 5.91 -13.64
CA ASP A 404 -8.74 4.77 -14.57
C ASP A 404 -9.74 3.62 -14.25
N CYS A 405 -11.00 4.00 -14.02
CA CYS A 405 -12.11 3.08 -13.76
C CYS A 405 -13.17 3.18 -14.89
N PRO A 406 -12.89 2.64 -16.09
CA PRO A 406 -13.68 2.89 -17.31
C PRO A 406 -15.10 2.35 -17.32
N SER A 407 -15.42 1.34 -16.50
CA SER A 407 -16.76 0.71 -16.45
C SER A 407 -17.76 1.46 -15.58
N ILE A 408 -17.33 2.52 -14.87
CA ILE A 408 -18.20 3.32 -14.03
C ILE A 408 -18.93 4.34 -14.89
N ASN A 409 -20.26 4.21 -14.95
CA ASN A 409 -21.13 5.19 -15.61
C ASN A 409 -21.63 6.26 -14.64
N ASN A 410 -21.91 5.87 -13.39
CA ASN A 410 -22.28 6.74 -12.28
C ASN A 410 -21.59 6.24 -11.02
N LEU A 411 -21.17 7.12 -10.11
CA LEU A 411 -20.54 6.66 -8.87
C LEU A 411 -21.56 6.00 -7.92
N VAL A 412 -22.83 6.37 -8.07
CA VAL A 412 -23.96 5.90 -7.26
C VAL A 412 -24.86 4.96 -8.06
N SER A 413 -25.16 3.77 -7.53
CA SER A 413 -26.19 2.88 -8.08
C SER A 413 -27.54 3.14 -7.41
N PHE A 414 -28.58 3.34 -8.23
CA PHE A 414 -29.95 3.48 -7.76
C PHE A 414 -30.69 2.15 -7.75
N GLU A 415 -31.20 1.78 -6.59
CA GLU A 415 -32.38 0.92 -6.51
C GLU A 415 -33.59 1.85 -6.37
N ILE A 416 -34.57 1.70 -7.25
CA ILE A 416 -35.72 2.60 -7.36
C ILE A 416 -36.51 2.56 -6.04
N SER A 417 -36.32 3.54 -5.16
CA SER A 417 -37.25 3.82 -4.06
C SER A 417 -37.55 5.32 -4.00
N ALA A 418 -38.84 5.66 -4.03
CA ALA A 418 -39.35 7.01 -4.27
C ALA A 418 -39.25 7.96 -3.05
N GLU A 419 -38.56 7.56 -1.99
CA GLU A 419 -38.82 8.12 -0.65
C GLU A 419 -37.72 9.03 -0.09
N HIS A 420 -36.55 9.15 -0.73
CA HIS A 420 -35.38 9.82 -0.13
C HIS A 420 -34.79 11.00 -0.93
N LYS A 421 -35.61 11.69 -1.72
CA LYS A 421 -35.17 12.87 -2.52
C LYS A 421 -34.73 14.10 -1.69
N ALA A 422 -34.60 14.00 -0.36
CA ALA A 422 -34.46 15.16 0.53
C ALA A 422 -33.37 15.04 1.62
N SER A 423 -32.43 14.09 1.51
CA SER A 423 -31.28 14.02 2.43
C SER A 423 -29.98 14.38 1.74
N ASP A 424 -29.25 15.35 2.29
CA ASP A 424 -27.88 15.66 1.85
C ASP A 424 -26.95 14.49 2.23
N PHE A 425 -26.41 13.82 1.21
CA PHE A 425 -25.41 12.76 1.40
C PHE A 425 -24.00 13.34 1.42
N LEU A 426 -23.08 12.61 2.07
CA LEU A 426 -21.65 12.98 2.16
C LEU A 426 -21.43 14.41 2.70
N PRO A 427 -21.97 14.76 3.89
CA PRO A 427 -22.02 16.13 4.41
C PRO A 427 -20.67 16.79 4.69
N ASN A 428 -19.57 16.02 4.74
CA ASN A 428 -18.23 16.51 5.01
C ASN A 428 -17.26 16.30 3.83
N LEU A 429 -17.76 15.89 2.66
CA LEU A 429 -16.92 15.68 1.49
C LEU A 429 -16.44 17.03 0.95
N LYS A 430 -15.12 17.20 0.92
CA LYS A 430 -14.46 18.45 0.51
C LYS A 430 -13.80 18.32 -0.86
N LYS A 431 -13.38 17.12 -1.26
CA LYS A 431 -12.63 16.91 -2.50
C LYS A 431 -13.14 15.71 -3.29
N ILE A 432 -13.35 15.92 -4.59
CA ILE A 432 -13.58 14.85 -5.56
C ILE A 432 -12.56 14.97 -6.70
N SER A 433 -11.84 13.89 -6.99
CA SER A 433 -10.96 13.75 -8.15
C SER A 433 -11.40 12.57 -9.00
N LEU A 434 -11.85 12.79 -10.24
CA LEU A 434 -12.27 11.75 -11.18
C LEU A 434 -11.47 11.86 -12.47
N HIS A 435 -10.54 10.92 -12.71
CA HIS A 435 -9.61 10.97 -13.83
C HIS A 435 -9.65 9.71 -14.69
N TYR A 436 -9.48 9.86 -16.00
CA TYR A 436 -9.46 8.77 -16.98
C TYR A 436 -10.70 7.88 -16.89
N MET A 437 -11.89 8.49 -16.85
CA MET A 437 -13.18 7.80 -16.73
C MET A 437 -14.04 8.00 -17.99
N PRO A 438 -13.75 7.29 -19.10
CA PRO A 438 -14.47 7.48 -20.36
C PRO A 438 -15.95 7.10 -20.31
N GLY A 439 -16.35 6.18 -19.42
CA GLY A 439 -17.75 5.77 -19.25
C GLY A 439 -18.60 6.71 -18.39
N LEU A 440 -17.97 7.62 -17.64
CA LEU A 440 -18.67 8.43 -16.64
C LEU A 440 -19.60 9.46 -17.31
N VAL A 441 -20.89 9.38 -17.01
CA VAL A 441 -21.92 10.29 -17.54
C VAL A 441 -22.37 11.31 -16.49
N SER A 442 -22.39 10.90 -15.22
CA SER A 442 -22.88 11.69 -14.09
C SER A 442 -22.20 11.20 -12.80
N ILE A 443 -22.09 12.06 -11.78
CA ILE A 443 -21.50 11.68 -10.49
C ILE A 443 -22.51 10.88 -9.68
N SER A 444 -23.73 11.40 -9.54
CA SER A 444 -24.73 10.90 -8.61
C SER A 444 -26.08 10.58 -9.25
N GLY A 445 -26.21 10.69 -10.58
CA GLY A 445 -27.45 10.51 -11.33
C GLY A 445 -28.57 11.47 -10.95
N GLY A 446 -28.23 12.72 -10.59
CA GLY A 446 -29.18 13.75 -10.19
C GLY A 446 -29.53 13.79 -8.70
N LEU A 447 -28.78 13.09 -7.85
CA LEU A 447 -28.88 13.26 -6.40
C LEU A 447 -27.98 14.40 -5.93
N HIS A 448 -28.52 15.31 -5.13
CA HIS A 448 -27.71 16.30 -4.45
C HIS A 448 -26.81 15.62 -3.40
N ILE A 449 -25.51 15.64 -3.63
CA ILE A 449 -24.49 15.10 -2.72
C ILE A 449 -23.47 16.19 -2.40
N ALA A 450 -22.70 15.99 -1.32
CA ALA A 450 -21.54 16.81 -0.99
C ALA A 450 -21.83 18.32 -0.85
N PRO A 451 -22.62 18.73 0.17
CA PRO A 451 -23.03 20.12 0.34
C PRO A 451 -21.87 21.10 0.62
N LYS A 452 -20.73 20.61 1.14
CA LYS A 452 -19.54 21.40 1.53
C LYS A 452 -18.32 21.18 0.63
N LEU A 453 -18.57 20.85 -0.64
CA LEU A 453 -17.51 20.52 -1.58
C LEU A 453 -16.66 21.75 -1.88
N GLU A 454 -15.34 21.63 -1.72
CA GLU A 454 -14.39 22.74 -1.90
C GLU A 454 -13.55 22.59 -3.17
N TRP A 455 -13.30 21.35 -3.62
CA TRP A 455 -12.40 21.06 -4.71
C TRP A 455 -12.94 19.97 -5.64
N LEU A 456 -12.90 20.25 -6.94
CA LEU A 456 -13.26 19.34 -8.02
C LEU A 456 -12.10 19.19 -8.99
N SER A 457 -11.86 17.98 -9.47
CA SER A 457 -10.89 17.73 -10.53
C SER A 457 -11.35 16.64 -11.48
N PHE A 458 -11.40 16.97 -12.76
CA PHE A 458 -11.82 16.10 -13.85
C PHE A 458 -10.78 16.09 -14.95
N TYR A 459 -10.40 14.90 -15.42
CA TYR A 459 -9.44 14.77 -16.51
C TYR A 459 -9.76 13.54 -17.34
N ASN A 460 -9.84 13.70 -18.65
CA ASN A 460 -10.19 12.62 -19.58
C ASN A 460 -11.50 11.91 -19.18
N CYS A 461 -12.54 12.71 -18.95
CA CYS A 461 -13.92 12.28 -18.64
C CYS A 461 -14.89 12.80 -19.72
N PRO A 462 -14.76 12.36 -20.98
CA PRO A 462 -15.41 12.99 -22.15
C PRO A 462 -16.94 12.97 -22.15
N ASN A 463 -17.56 12.01 -21.46
CA ASN A 463 -19.02 11.86 -21.42
C ASN A 463 -19.68 12.51 -20.19
N LEU A 464 -18.89 13.09 -19.29
CA LEU A 464 -19.37 13.68 -18.05
C LEU A 464 -20.18 14.94 -18.34
N LYS A 465 -21.48 14.88 -18.07
CA LYS A 465 -22.38 16.05 -18.12
C LYS A 465 -22.07 16.99 -16.96
N ASN A 466 -22.56 18.23 -17.05
CA ASN A 466 -22.33 19.26 -16.05
C ASN A 466 -22.76 18.80 -14.64
N PRO A 467 -21.80 18.46 -13.74
CA PRO A 467 -22.13 17.97 -12.41
C PRO A 467 -22.60 19.11 -11.48
N LEU A 468 -22.37 20.37 -11.88
CA LEU A 468 -22.69 21.56 -11.11
C LEU A 468 -24.18 21.93 -11.20
N ILE A 469 -24.95 21.18 -11.99
CA ILE A 469 -26.40 21.26 -12.06
C ILE A 469 -26.98 20.13 -11.21
N ASP A 470 -27.57 20.51 -10.07
CA ASP A 470 -28.35 19.65 -9.16
C ASP A 470 -27.61 18.50 -8.45
N GLU A 471 -26.40 18.11 -8.87
CA GLU A 471 -25.65 17.00 -8.25
C GLU A 471 -24.70 17.42 -7.13
N VAL A 472 -23.95 18.52 -7.30
CA VAL A 472 -23.03 19.04 -6.25
C VAL A 472 -23.33 20.48 -5.90
N SER A 473 -23.08 20.83 -4.63
CA SER A 473 -23.17 22.22 -4.15
C SER A 473 -22.04 23.06 -4.73
N THR A 474 -22.40 24.24 -5.24
CA THR A 474 -21.45 25.23 -5.77
C THR A 474 -21.10 26.33 -4.78
N GLN A 475 -21.75 26.37 -3.60
CA GLN A 475 -21.62 27.48 -2.65
C GLN A 475 -20.25 27.57 -1.99
N ASP A 476 -19.64 26.42 -1.69
CA ASP A 476 -18.36 26.31 -0.97
C ASP A 476 -17.17 25.97 -1.90
N LEU A 477 -17.41 25.88 -3.22
CA LEU A 477 -16.37 25.53 -4.19
C LEU A 477 -15.30 26.62 -4.26
N LYS A 478 -14.04 26.21 -4.07
CA LYS A 478 -12.86 27.08 -4.11
C LYS A 478 -12.01 26.86 -5.34
N LYS A 479 -12.09 25.68 -5.95
CA LYS A 479 -11.27 25.32 -7.11
C LYS A 479 -11.90 24.21 -7.93
N ILE A 480 -11.95 24.41 -9.24
CA ILE A 480 -12.34 23.39 -10.22
C ILE A 480 -11.15 23.19 -11.15
N LYS A 481 -10.70 21.95 -11.30
CA LYS A 481 -9.60 21.60 -12.19
C LYS A 481 -10.10 20.74 -13.33
N GLY A 482 -9.75 21.06 -14.57
CA GLY A 482 -10.03 20.16 -15.66
C GLY A 482 -9.60 20.63 -17.03
N GLU A 483 -9.93 19.84 -18.05
CA GLU A 483 -9.60 20.16 -19.44
C GLU A 483 -10.42 21.37 -19.90
N ARG A 484 -9.76 22.32 -20.56
CA ARG A 484 -10.43 23.54 -21.05
C ARG A 484 -11.53 23.24 -22.05
N SER A 485 -11.31 22.27 -22.94
CA SER A 485 -12.30 21.79 -23.90
C SER A 485 -13.55 21.22 -23.25
N TRP A 486 -13.40 20.54 -22.11
CA TRP A 486 -14.54 20.04 -21.33
C TRP A 486 -15.31 21.19 -20.69
N TRP A 487 -14.62 22.14 -20.04
CA TRP A 487 -15.24 23.29 -19.39
C TRP A 487 -16.06 24.14 -20.36
N GLU A 488 -15.50 24.45 -21.54
CA GLU A 488 -16.17 25.23 -22.58
C GLU A 488 -17.36 24.49 -23.21
N ALA A 489 -17.42 23.16 -23.12
CA ALA A 489 -18.49 22.33 -23.65
C ALA A 489 -19.64 22.08 -22.65
N LEU A 490 -19.53 22.53 -21.40
CA LEU A 490 -20.57 22.33 -20.39
C LEU A 490 -21.87 23.05 -20.75
N GLU A 491 -22.97 22.32 -20.74
CA GLU A 491 -24.31 22.89 -20.87
C GLU A 491 -24.77 23.49 -19.54
N TRP A 492 -25.31 24.72 -19.57
CA TRP A 492 -25.77 25.46 -18.40
C TRP A 492 -27.24 25.85 -18.54
N SER A 493 -28.04 25.67 -17.50
CA SER A 493 -29.47 26.02 -17.52
C SER A 493 -29.71 27.53 -17.71
N ASN A 494 -28.86 28.38 -17.14
CA ASN A 494 -28.98 29.85 -17.19
C ASN A 494 -27.62 30.55 -17.48
N GLY A 495 -26.72 29.90 -18.24
CA GLY A 495 -25.35 30.36 -18.44
C GLY A 495 -24.40 30.01 -17.28
N CYS A 496 -23.09 30.06 -17.51
CA CYS A 496 -22.08 29.83 -16.48
C CYS A 496 -22.02 31.04 -15.53
N PRO A 497 -22.13 30.84 -14.20
CA PRO A 497 -21.87 31.89 -13.23
C PRO A 497 -20.41 32.37 -13.26
N ASP A 498 -20.19 33.70 -13.36
CA ASP A 498 -18.85 34.31 -13.47
C ASP A 498 -17.85 33.84 -12.39
N TYR A 499 -18.32 33.64 -11.15
CA TYR A 499 -17.46 33.19 -10.04
C TYR A 499 -16.90 31.77 -10.24
N LEU A 500 -17.58 30.92 -11.02
CA LEU A 500 -17.11 29.57 -11.32
C LEU A 500 -15.97 29.60 -12.34
N ASP A 501 -16.00 30.53 -13.29
CA ASP A 501 -14.90 30.76 -14.23
C ASP A 501 -13.64 31.26 -13.50
N GLU A 502 -13.78 32.09 -12.45
CA GLU A 502 -12.64 32.59 -11.67
C GLU A 502 -11.91 31.49 -10.88
N ILE A 503 -12.63 30.47 -10.43
CA ILE A 503 -12.07 29.34 -9.67
C ILE A 503 -11.70 28.14 -10.55
N PHE A 504 -11.99 28.20 -11.85
CA PHE A 504 -11.60 27.19 -12.82
C PHE A 504 -10.11 27.31 -13.15
N VAL A 505 -9.41 26.18 -13.07
CA VAL A 505 -7.98 26.06 -13.38
C VAL A 505 -7.81 24.96 -14.41
N GLN A 506 -7.26 25.31 -15.57
CA GLN A 506 -6.94 24.32 -16.59
C GLN A 506 -5.91 23.31 -16.05
N ILE A 507 -6.13 22.02 -16.31
CA ILE A 507 -5.14 20.98 -16.06
C ILE A 507 -4.14 20.91 -17.21
N ASP A 508 -2.85 21.05 -16.89
CA ASP A 508 -1.77 20.79 -17.84
C ASP A 508 -1.32 19.34 -17.72
N ILE A 509 -0.90 18.74 -18.84
CA ILE A 509 -0.48 17.32 -18.94
C ILE A 509 0.66 16.97 -17.95
N LEU A 510 1.38 17.97 -17.44
CA LEU A 510 2.46 17.85 -16.47
C LEU A 510 1.99 17.80 -15.00
N ASP A 511 0.71 18.06 -14.73
CA ASP A 511 0.12 18.08 -13.38
C ASP A 511 -0.59 16.76 -13.00
N CYS A 512 -0.54 15.74 -13.87
CA CYS A 512 -1.17 14.43 -13.68
C CYS A 512 -0.20 13.38 -13.13
#